data_AF-A0A836LM28-F1
#
_entry.id   AF-A0A836LM28-F1
#
_cell.length_a   1.000
_cell.length_b   1.000
_cell.length_c   1.000
_cell.angle_alpha   90.00
_cell.angle_beta   90.00
_cell.angle_gamma   90.00
#
_symmetry.space_group_name_H-M   'P 1'
#
loop_
_entity.id
_entity.type
_entity.pdbx_description
1 polymer ?
#
loop_
_entity_poly.entity_id
_entity_poly.type
_entity_poly.pdbx_seq_one_letter_code
_entity_poly.pdbx_strand_id
1 'polypeptide(L)'
;MRGRGCKRIAARSFQQWQKLDYNLFCDRQLPTPLHATLRLPVRRAAQTPSSSSCLATPASVDLQLETNSTAVLQWWRREYEPFLLDGDVGAQRTVGTAMATPHVLASARVSAHVGPPAPPLGYPEYVGMEAKQYTEGVVHSETYAYQHAATTGSVPAPPPGAPYLSPVKWIQQPLLNGFVAQRLTAHAGVTTGSLLDARSAARALGRQLPPFALSPFYAASDLLDRWCLFGEAAAVVPPIPSPSTAVLDGARQLQQPHDPAAHHLRIAELALGAALLSNFHAVWLNGAVLSHSGTGRSVVVVGPRRSGKTTLALHCISAAAMQTSGTASGESDVRLTAADHFFLAAGTPVRRMLDPAAAPPTSPTILACSLPHHVTVGIGAVLGTLRPNPDLAQAIGDLPPSLQTEAGLRAFLSNTDGVLWNMSKTFRVRLKDTQTPSSPHSSTRWDPVVVNALAGIVLLDWDVEELFNTSQTPVRSAVRRIPLHDGGVEELLTRGKDYMFHGHHLLRSVYDAPQDAPARLAEALTGELAAAPPQSDTDNTAPALHCIEGSVDFNLATQLVTSLLN
;
A
#
# COMPACT_ATOMS: atom_id res chain seq x y z
N MET A 1 -31.98 -31.41 10.13
CA MET A 1 -31.43 -31.65 11.49
C MET A 1 -29.91 -31.44 11.66
N ARG A 2 -29.12 -31.08 10.63
CA ARG A 2 -27.64 -30.95 10.73
C ARG A 2 -27.09 -29.61 11.29
N GLY A 3 -27.93 -28.65 11.67
CA GLY A 3 -27.49 -27.29 12.06
C GLY A 3 -27.43 -26.97 13.56
N ARG A 4 -28.06 -27.75 14.45
CA ARG A 4 -28.14 -27.41 15.88
C ARG A 4 -26.85 -27.69 16.66
N GLY A 5 -26.09 -28.73 16.28
CA GLY A 5 -24.81 -29.08 16.91
C GLY A 5 -23.70 -28.07 16.62
N CYS A 6 -23.51 -27.73 15.34
CA CYS A 6 -22.49 -26.75 14.92
C CYS A 6 -22.73 -25.35 15.50
N LYS A 7 -23.99 -24.93 15.66
CA LYS A 7 -24.34 -23.64 16.31
C LYS A 7 -23.98 -23.62 17.80
N ARG A 8 -24.15 -24.74 18.52
CA ARG A 8 -23.76 -24.85 19.94
C ARG A 8 -22.25 -24.82 20.13
N ILE A 9 -21.52 -25.51 19.25
CA ILE A 9 -20.05 -25.53 19.24
C ILE A 9 -19.49 -24.13 18.97
N ALA A 10 -19.97 -23.46 17.91
CA ALA A 10 -19.59 -22.07 17.60
C ALA A 10 -19.91 -21.09 18.74
N ALA A 11 -21.09 -21.19 19.37
CA ALA A 11 -21.46 -20.32 20.48
C ALA A 11 -20.57 -20.54 21.72
N ARG A 12 -20.18 -21.80 22.01
CA ARG A 12 -19.26 -22.11 23.09
C ARG A 12 -17.85 -21.57 22.78
N SER A 13 -17.36 -21.76 21.56
CA SER A 13 -16.08 -21.21 21.09
C SER A 13 -16.08 -19.68 21.24
N PHE A 14 -17.12 -19.02 20.74
CA PHE A 14 -17.30 -17.57 20.89
C PHE A 14 -17.22 -17.11 22.35
N GLN A 15 -17.98 -17.73 23.26
CA GLN A 15 -17.97 -17.42 24.69
C GLN A 15 -16.61 -17.68 25.37
N GLN A 16 -15.86 -18.67 24.91
CA GLN A 16 -14.54 -18.99 25.45
C GLN A 16 -13.53 -17.90 25.08
N TRP A 17 -13.53 -17.48 23.82
CA TRP A 17 -12.60 -16.46 23.32
C TRP A 17 -12.92 -15.06 23.83
N GLN A 18 -14.19 -14.72 24.04
CA GLN A 18 -14.60 -13.45 24.65
C GLN A 18 -14.04 -13.22 26.06
N LYS A 19 -13.61 -14.29 26.74
CA LYS A 19 -13.02 -14.24 28.09
C LYS A 19 -11.50 -14.11 28.08
N LEU A 20 -10.87 -14.10 26.90
CA LEU A 20 -9.43 -14.01 26.78
C LEU A 20 -8.98 -12.55 26.71
N ASP A 21 -7.99 -12.22 27.53
CA ASP A 21 -7.20 -11.00 27.38
C ASP A 21 -6.26 -11.17 26.18
N TYR A 22 -6.18 -10.15 25.32
CA TYR A 22 -5.34 -10.12 24.13
C TYR A 22 -3.87 -10.41 24.46
N ASN A 23 -3.34 -9.85 25.54
CA ASN A 23 -1.93 -10.05 25.91
C ASN A 23 -1.71 -11.51 26.32
N LEU A 24 -2.59 -12.03 27.17
CA LEU A 24 -2.52 -13.44 27.57
C LEU A 24 -2.71 -14.39 26.38
N PHE A 25 -3.55 -14.01 25.42
CA PHE A 25 -3.75 -14.76 24.18
C PHE A 25 -2.45 -14.80 23.36
N CYS A 26 -1.85 -13.66 23.04
CA CYS A 26 -0.60 -13.61 22.29
C CYS A 26 0.55 -14.30 23.05
N ASP A 27 0.79 -13.92 24.31
CA ASP A 27 1.96 -14.35 25.07
C ASP A 27 1.94 -15.84 25.42
N ARG A 28 0.76 -16.40 25.73
CA ARG A 28 0.65 -17.80 26.19
C ARG A 28 0.16 -18.76 25.13
N GLN A 29 -0.67 -18.30 24.19
CA GLN A 29 -1.29 -19.18 23.19
C GLN A 29 -0.59 -19.11 21.84
N LEU A 30 0.14 -18.04 21.54
CA LEU A 30 0.82 -17.80 20.26
C LEU A 30 2.27 -17.31 20.47
N PRO A 31 3.14 -18.09 21.13
CA PRO A 31 4.49 -17.63 21.49
C PRO A 31 5.34 -17.30 20.24
N THR A 32 5.96 -16.11 20.23
CA THR A 32 6.79 -15.60 19.12
C THR A 32 8.22 -15.24 19.58
N PRO A 33 9.12 -16.23 19.71
CA PRO A 33 10.46 -16.04 20.30
C PRO A 33 11.49 -15.32 19.41
N LEU A 34 11.24 -15.19 18.11
CA LEU A 34 12.17 -14.53 17.18
C LEU A 34 11.77 -13.07 17.02
N HIS A 35 12.71 -12.16 17.25
CA HIS A 35 12.45 -10.71 17.24
C HIS A 35 13.28 -9.98 16.19
N ALA A 36 12.68 -8.95 15.59
CA ALA A 36 13.34 -7.99 14.72
C ALA A 36 12.69 -6.61 14.89
N THR A 37 13.40 -5.53 14.54
CA THR A 37 12.84 -4.18 14.52
C THR A 37 12.95 -3.61 13.13
N LEU A 38 11.82 -3.35 12.49
CA LEU A 38 11.77 -2.56 11.27
C LEU A 38 11.84 -1.08 11.65
N ARG A 39 13.01 -0.48 11.48
CA ARG A 39 13.28 0.92 11.79
C ARG A 39 13.18 1.76 10.52
N LEU A 40 12.16 2.61 10.46
CA LEU A 40 11.92 3.53 9.35
C LEU A 40 12.56 4.89 9.69
N PRO A 41 13.76 5.22 9.19
CA PRO A 41 14.43 6.47 9.53
C PRO A 41 13.67 7.66 8.96
N VAL A 42 13.59 8.73 9.75
CA VAL A 42 13.00 10.01 9.35
C VAL A 42 14.06 10.84 8.65
N ARG A 43 13.91 11.01 7.34
CA ARG A 43 14.72 11.96 6.60
C ARG A 43 14.15 13.36 6.72
N ARG A 44 15.05 14.33 6.87
CA ARG A 44 14.76 15.76 6.82
C ARG A 44 15.57 16.37 5.68
N ALA A 45 15.03 17.40 5.05
CA ALA A 45 15.83 18.28 4.21
C ALA A 45 17.07 18.77 4.98
N ALA A 46 18.24 18.76 4.34
CA ALA A 46 19.41 19.41 4.90
C ALA A 46 19.11 20.91 4.98
N GLN A 47 18.92 21.45 6.18
CA GLN A 47 18.87 22.89 6.34
C GLN A 47 20.25 23.44 5.92
N THR A 48 20.25 24.53 5.14
CA THR A 48 21.48 25.27 4.80
C THR A 48 22.29 25.50 6.07
N PRO A 49 23.61 25.26 6.06
CA PRO A 49 24.46 25.32 7.25
C PRO A 49 24.62 26.77 7.71
N SER A 50 23.58 27.30 8.36
CA SER A 50 23.54 28.62 8.95
C SER A 50 23.62 28.43 10.47
N SER A 51 24.86 28.33 10.96
CA SER A 51 25.27 28.78 12.31
C SER A 51 24.52 28.25 13.54
N SER A 52 24.18 26.96 13.61
CA SER A 52 23.82 26.31 14.88
C SER A 52 24.34 24.87 14.91
N SER A 53 25.25 24.59 15.84
CA SER A 53 25.93 23.29 16.01
C SER A 53 25.06 22.23 16.70
N CYS A 54 23.73 22.30 16.59
CA CYS A 54 22.87 21.25 17.11
C CYS A 54 22.79 20.14 16.07
N LEU A 55 23.59 19.08 16.25
CA LEU A 55 23.44 17.82 15.51
C LEU A 55 21.97 17.38 15.60
N ALA A 56 21.25 17.44 14.47
CA ALA A 56 19.85 17.04 14.40
C ALA A 56 19.69 15.63 14.97
N THR A 57 18.90 15.47 16.03
CA THR A 57 18.73 14.18 16.69
C THR A 57 18.13 13.17 15.70
N PRO A 58 18.76 12.01 15.46
CA PRO A 58 18.21 11.02 14.55
C PRO A 58 16.83 10.59 15.05
N ALA A 59 15.88 10.35 14.14
CA ALA A 59 14.52 9.96 14.49
C ALA A 59 14.02 8.83 13.61
N SER A 60 13.09 8.04 14.13
CA SER A 60 12.52 6.89 13.40
C SER A 60 11.07 6.59 13.77
N VAL A 61 10.39 5.86 12.90
CA VAL A 61 9.15 5.14 13.22
C VAL A 61 9.50 3.65 13.28
N ASP A 62 9.20 2.99 14.39
CA ASP A 62 9.70 1.63 14.65
C ASP A 62 8.53 0.62 14.71
N LEU A 63 8.58 -0.41 13.88
CA LEU A 63 7.70 -1.58 13.99
C LEU A 63 8.47 -2.75 14.61
N GLN A 64 8.02 -3.20 15.77
CA GLN A 64 8.59 -4.37 16.44
C GLN A 64 7.95 -5.63 15.85
N LEU A 65 8.75 -6.46 15.20
CA LEU A 65 8.30 -7.67 14.51
C LEU A 65 8.67 -8.91 15.32
N GLU A 66 7.72 -9.82 15.51
CA GLU A 66 7.91 -11.03 16.31
C GLU A 66 7.35 -12.26 15.58
N THR A 67 8.07 -13.38 15.57
CA THR A 67 7.56 -14.60 14.95
C THR A 67 8.05 -15.88 15.62
N ASN A 68 7.36 -16.99 15.39
CA ASN A 68 7.82 -18.34 15.75
C ASN A 68 8.47 -19.08 14.57
N SER A 69 8.51 -18.47 13.38
CA SER A 69 8.96 -19.13 12.16
C SER A 69 10.20 -18.45 11.60
N THR A 70 11.28 -19.23 11.46
CA THR A 70 12.51 -18.76 10.82
C THR A 70 12.31 -18.37 9.36
N ALA A 71 11.39 -19.04 8.64
CA ALA A 71 11.05 -18.71 7.26
C ALA A 71 10.38 -17.32 7.15
N VAL A 72 9.50 -16.97 8.10
CA VAL A 72 8.89 -15.64 8.17
C VAL A 72 9.94 -14.58 8.45
N LEU A 73 10.83 -14.81 9.43
CA LEU A 73 11.92 -13.88 9.74
C LEU A 73 12.87 -13.67 8.54
N GLN A 74 13.24 -14.75 7.85
CA GLN A 74 14.05 -14.68 6.63
C GLN A 74 13.36 -13.89 5.53
N TRP A 75 12.04 -14.07 5.37
CA TRP A 75 11.26 -13.27 4.43
C TRP A 75 11.26 -11.79 4.82
N TRP A 76 11.03 -11.43 6.09
CA TRP A 76 11.11 -10.04 6.56
C TRP A 76 12.48 -9.42 6.31
N ARG A 77 13.57 -10.15 6.58
CA ARG A 77 14.94 -9.71 6.26
C ARG A 77 15.05 -9.35 4.80
N ARG A 78 14.58 -10.25 3.93
CA ARG A 78 14.65 -10.08 2.48
C ARG A 78 13.72 -8.97 1.96
N GLU A 79 12.59 -8.73 2.61
CA GLU A 79 11.55 -7.76 2.23
C GLU A 79 11.96 -6.34 2.63
N TYR A 80 12.36 -6.16 3.88
CA TYR A 80 12.55 -4.84 4.49
C TYR A 80 14.02 -4.38 4.55
N GLU A 81 14.96 -5.12 3.95
CA GLU A 81 16.36 -4.70 3.90
C GLU A 81 16.53 -3.33 3.19
N PRO A 82 17.30 -2.37 3.74
CA PRO A 82 18.18 -2.44 4.92
C PRO A 82 17.55 -1.90 6.21
N PHE A 83 16.25 -1.64 6.23
CA PHE A 83 15.54 -1.03 7.36
C PHE A 83 15.26 -2.00 8.51
N LEU A 84 15.42 -3.31 8.28
CA LEU A 84 15.26 -4.32 9.32
C LEU A 84 16.54 -4.49 10.15
N LEU A 85 16.41 -4.34 11.46
CA LEU A 85 17.44 -4.60 12.45
C LEU A 85 17.14 -5.94 13.14
N ASP A 86 18.10 -6.86 13.13
CA ASP A 86 17.96 -8.15 13.81
C ASP A 86 17.99 -8.00 15.34
N GLY A 87 17.14 -8.77 16.03
CA GLY A 87 16.91 -8.69 17.47
C GLY A 87 18.06 -9.15 18.38
N ASP A 88 19.19 -9.62 17.85
CA ASP A 88 20.35 -10.04 18.64
C ASP A 88 21.43 -8.95 18.72
N VAL A 89 21.17 -7.90 19.51
CA VAL A 89 22.22 -7.03 20.06
C VAL A 89 21.93 -6.68 21.52
N GLY A 90 21.73 -7.72 22.34
CA GLY A 90 22.00 -7.65 23.78
C GLY A 90 23.50 -7.54 24.12
N ALA A 91 24.40 -7.46 23.12
CA ALA A 91 25.85 -7.59 23.29
C ALA A 91 26.72 -6.67 22.40
N GLN A 92 26.32 -5.41 22.15
CA GLN A 92 27.26 -4.35 21.71
C GLN A 92 27.17 -3.11 22.61
N ARG A 93 27.26 -3.33 23.93
CA ARG A 93 27.62 -2.27 24.90
C ARG A 93 29.12 -2.09 25.09
N THR A 94 29.91 -2.69 24.22
CA THR A 94 31.37 -2.60 24.14
C THR A 94 31.65 -2.65 22.63
N VAL A 95 31.92 -1.56 21.92
CA VAL A 95 33.09 -0.69 22.04
C VAL A 95 32.76 0.71 21.49
N GLY A 96 32.94 1.73 22.33
CA GLY A 96 33.45 3.07 21.95
C GLY A 96 32.97 3.74 20.66
N THR A 97 31.69 4.05 20.53
CA THR A 97 31.17 5.30 19.94
C THR A 97 29.73 5.45 20.40
N ALA A 98 29.41 6.49 21.18
CA ALA A 98 28.06 6.76 21.62
C ALA A 98 27.22 7.22 20.41
N MET A 99 26.74 6.29 19.58
CA MET A 99 25.69 6.61 18.61
C MET A 99 24.43 6.94 19.41
N ALA A 100 23.98 8.19 19.30
CA ALA A 100 22.75 8.65 19.94
C ALA A 100 21.58 7.73 19.54
N THR A 101 20.88 7.18 20.53
CA THR A 101 19.65 6.42 20.30
C THR A 101 18.64 7.31 19.57
N PRO A 102 18.08 6.88 18.42
CA PRO A 102 17.15 7.71 17.68
C PRO A 102 15.89 7.98 18.49
N HIS A 103 15.34 9.19 18.34
CA HIS A 103 14.04 9.56 18.87
C HIS A 103 12.94 8.83 18.11
N VAL A 104 12.24 7.92 18.78
CA VAL A 104 11.15 7.14 18.18
C VAL A 104 9.88 7.99 18.15
N LEU A 105 9.44 8.37 16.95
CA LEU A 105 8.25 9.19 16.72
C LEU A 105 6.96 8.42 17.00
N ALA A 106 6.92 7.15 16.59
CA ALA A 106 5.79 6.26 16.75
C ALA A 106 6.29 4.82 16.74
N SER A 107 5.61 3.94 17.46
CA SER A 107 5.91 2.52 17.44
C SER A 107 4.66 1.66 17.58
N ALA A 108 4.68 0.49 16.93
CA ALA A 108 3.67 -0.55 17.06
C ALA A 108 4.33 -1.93 17.00
N ARG A 109 3.61 -2.97 17.46
CA ARG A 109 4.09 -4.35 17.39
C ARG A 109 3.26 -5.18 16.42
N VAL A 110 3.95 -6.02 15.67
CA VAL A 110 3.38 -7.01 14.76
C VAL A 110 3.96 -8.36 15.10
N SER A 111 3.11 -9.31 15.48
CA SER A 111 3.49 -10.71 15.67
C SER A 111 2.95 -11.55 14.51
N ALA A 112 3.69 -12.59 14.12
CA ALA A 112 3.29 -13.57 13.13
C ALA A 112 3.53 -14.99 13.67
N HIS A 113 2.45 -15.70 13.95
CA HIS A 113 2.48 -17.05 14.49
C HIS A 113 2.03 -18.07 13.44
N VAL A 114 2.93 -19.00 13.10
CA VAL A 114 2.63 -20.13 12.23
C VAL A 114 2.06 -21.27 13.06
N GLY A 115 0.82 -21.65 12.77
CA GLY A 115 0.06 -22.68 13.46
C GLY A 115 -1.09 -22.14 14.33
N PRO A 116 -1.93 -23.04 14.85
CA PRO A 116 -3.05 -22.69 15.72
C PRO A 116 -2.59 -22.19 17.10
N PRO A 117 -3.46 -21.47 17.82
CA PRO A 117 -3.29 -21.25 19.25
C PRO A 117 -3.14 -22.56 20.03
N ALA A 118 -2.34 -22.53 21.10
CA ALA A 118 -2.04 -23.71 21.91
C ALA A 118 -3.30 -24.42 22.46
N PRO A 119 -3.29 -25.75 22.62
CA PRO A 119 -4.38 -26.47 23.26
C PRO A 119 -4.66 -25.97 24.69
N PRO A 120 -5.93 -25.93 25.13
CA PRO A 120 -7.12 -26.46 24.46
C PRO A 120 -7.86 -25.43 23.58
N LEU A 121 -7.28 -24.27 23.28
CA LEU A 121 -8.00 -23.18 22.62
C LEU A 121 -8.31 -23.47 21.13
N GLY A 122 -7.30 -23.88 20.35
CA GLY A 122 -7.44 -24.14 18.91
C GLY A 122 -7.86 -22.90 18.09
N TYR A 123 -8.35 -23.07 16.87
CA TYR A 123 -8.83 -21.98 16.01
C TYR A 123 -10.23 -21.47 16.43
N PRO A 124 -10.58 -20.21 16.13
CA PRO A 124 -11.90 -19.65 16.46
C PRO A 124 -12.99 -20.23 15.53
N GLU A 125 -13.64 -21.31 15.98
CA GLU A 125 -14.64 -22.05 15.19
C GLU A 125 -15.86 -21.22 14.79
N TYR A 126 -16.24 -20.21 15.59
CA TYR A 126 -17.31 -19.28 15.28
C TYR A 126 -17.04 -18.53 13.96
N VAL A 127 -15.82 -18.00 13.80
CA VAL A 127 -15.41 -17.27 12.60
C VAL A 127 -15.49 -18.16 11.36
N GLY A 128 -15.02 -19.40 11.47
CA GLY A 128 -15.11 -20.38 10.39
C GLY A 128 -16.56 -20.75 10.01
N MET A 129 -17.47 -20.82 10.97
CA MET A 129 -18.90 -21.06 10.73
C MET A 129 -19.60 -19.86 10.08
N GLU A 130 -19.29 -18.64 10.52
CA GLU A 130 -19.80 -17.41 9.91
C GLU A 130 -19.30 -17.25 8.47
N ALA A 131 -18.03 -17.62 8.21
CA ALA A 131 -17.48 -17.59 6.87
C ALA A 131 -18.22 -18.52 5.90
N LYS A 132 -18.57 -19.74 6.35
CA LYS A 132 -19.39 -20.68 5.56
C LYS A 132 -20.77 -20.10 5.24
N GLN A 133 -21.46 -19.57 6.26
CA GLN A 133 -22.79 -18.98 6.07
C GLN A 133 -22.76 -17.78 5.12
N TYR A 134 -21.76 -16.90 5.26
CA TYR A 134 -21.61 -15.75 4.39
C TYR A 134 -21.36 -16.16 2.94
N THR A 135 -20.44 -17.11 2.75
CA THR A 135 -20.09 -17.67 1.44
C THR A 135 -21.31 -18.27 0.75
N GLU A 136 -22.09 -19.08 1.47
CA GLU A 136 -23.36 -19.60 0.96
C GLU A 136 -24.30 -18.45 0.57
N GLY A 137 -24.46 -17.43 1.43
CA GLY A 137 -25.29 -16.26 1.16
C GLY A 137 -24.90 -15.49 -0.11
N VAL A 138 -23.60 -15.27 -0.35
CA VAL A 138 -23.11 -14.60 -1.58
C VAL A 138 -23.44 -15.45 -2.80
N VAL A 139 -23.14 -16.76 -2.78
CA VAL A 139 -23.43 -17.66 -3.91
C VAL A 139 -24.92 -17.67 -4.28
N HIS A 140 -25.81 -17.66 -3.27
CA HIS A 140 -27.25 -17.56 -3.50
C HIS A 140 -27.65 -16.21 -4.10
N SER A 141 -27.12 -15.10 -3.55
CA SER A 141 -27.41 -13.74 -4.03
C SER A 141 -27.00 -13.53 -5.49
N GLU A 142 -25.83 -14.05 -5.87
CA GLU A 142 -25.35 -13.98 -7.25
C GLU A 142 -26.15 -14.87 -8.20
N THR A 143 -26.53 -16.07 -7.76
CA THR A 143 -27.36 -16.99 -8.58
C THR A 143 -28.71 -16.36 -8.89
N TYR A 144 -29.32 -15.69 -7.90
CA TYR A 144 -30.53 -14.92 -8.07
C TYR A 144 -30.35 -13.76 -9.05
N ALA A 145 -29.34 -12.91 -8.85
CA ALA A 145 -29.08 -11.75 -9.71
C ALA A 145 -28.90 -12.16 -11.19
N TYR A 146 -28.21 -13.27 -11.43
CA TYR A 146 -27.99 -13.80 -12.77
C TYR A 146 -29.26 -14.37 -13.42
N GLN A 147 -30.05 -15.18 -12.70
CA GLN A 147 -31.30 -15.74 -13.22
C GLN A 147 -32.28 -14.64 -13.62
N HIS A 148 -32.31 -13.55 -12.86
CA HIS A 148 -33.12 -12.38 -13.19
C HIS A 148 -32.62 -11.67 -14.45
N ALA A 149 -31.31 -11.40 -14.56
CA ALA A 149 -30.71 -10.74 -15.73
C ALA A 149 -30.96 -11.53 -17.03
N ALA A 150 -30.86 -12.86 -16.98
CA ALA A 150 -31.17 -13.74 -18.12
C ALA A 150 -32.64 -13.66 -18.59
N THR A 151 -33.55 -13.26 -17.69
CA THR A 151 -34.99 -13.19 -17.97
C THR A 151 -35.43 -11.80 -18.43
N THR A 152 -34.72 -10.74 -18.00
CA THR A 152 -35.16 -9.34 -18.16
C THR A 152 -34.22 -8.45 -18.97
N GLY A 153 -33.05 -8.96 -19.38
CA GLY A 153 -32.07 -8.20 -20.19
C GLY A 153 -31.41 -7.03 -19.45
N SER A 154 -31.66 -6.87 -18.14
CA SER A 154 -31.07 -5.82 -17.31
C SER A 154 -30.70 -6.38 -15.94
N VAL A 155 -29.66 -5.79 -15.32
CA VAL A 155 -29.28 -6.10 -13.94
C VAL A 155 -30.30 -5.42 -13.03
N PRO A 156 -31.10 -6.15 -12.24
CA PRO A 156 -32.02 -5.50 -11.33
C PRO A 156 -31.23 -4.73 -10.26
N ALA A 157 -31.70 -3.54 -9.90
CA ALA A 157 -31.47 -3.06 -8.55
C ALA A 157 -32.01 -4.14 -7.57
N PRO A 158 -31.33 -4.41 -6.45
CA PRO A 158 -31.75 -5.45 -5.51
C PRO A 158 -33.25 -5.31 -5.19
N PRO A 159 -34.02 -6.42 -5.11
CA PRO A 159 -35.45 -6.32 -4.85
C PRO A 159 -35.69 -5.56 -3.54
N PRO A 160 -36.82 -4.83 -3.39
CA PRO A 160 -37.06 -4.01 -2.21
C PRO A 160 -36.88 -4.83 -0.93
N GLY A 161 -35.80 -4.56 -0.19
CA GLY A 161 -35.48 -5.21 1.08
C GLY A 161 -34.44 -6.35 1.06
N ALA A 162 -33.89 -6.78 -0.08
CA ALA A 162 -32.80 -7.78 -0.09
C ALA A 162 -31.43 -7.10 -0.36
N PRO A 163 -30.54 -6.97 0.65
CA PRO A 163 -29.24 -6.33 0.44
C PRO A 163 -28.36 -7.25 -0.42
N TYR A 164 -27.82 -6.71 -1.52
CA TYR A 164 -26.72 -7.36 -2.23
C TYR A 164 -25.53 -7.49 -1.28
N LEU A 165 -25.10 -8.72 -0.99
CA LEU A 165 -23.99 -8.99 -0.08
C LEU A 165 -22.66 -8.66 -0.78
N SER A 166 -21.83 -7.86 -0.12
CA SER A 166 -20.50 -7.48 -0.62
C SER A 166 -19.63 -8.72 -0.92
N PRO A 167 -18.84 -8.75 -2.00
CA PRO A 167 -17.92 -9.85 -2.26
C PRO A 167 -16.74 -9.91 -1.27
N VAL A 168 -16.59 -8.93 -0.38
CA VAL A 168 -15.58 -8.95 0.69
C VAL A 168 -16.25 -8.67 2.04
N LYS A 169 -15.92 -9.49 3.05
CA LYS A 169 -16.38 -9.30 4.43
C LYS A 169 -15.23 -9.55 5.43
N TRP A 170 -15.16 -8.71 6.45
CA TRP A 170 -14.41 -8.99 7.67
C TRP A 170 -15.36 -9.61 8.70
N ILE A 171 -15.00 -10.78 9.20
CA ILE A 171 -15.69 -11.42 10.31
C ILE A 171 -14.88 -11.15 11.55
N GLN A 172 -15.49 -10.53 12.55
CA GLN A 172 -14.82 -10.13 13.78
C GLN A 172 -15.46 -10.80 14.98
N GLN A 173 -14.63 -11.17 15.94
CA GLN A 173 -14.99 -11.74 17.22
C GLN A 173 -14.25 -10.99 18.32
N PRO A 174 -14.95 -10.41 19.32
CA PRO A 174 -14.30 -9.66 20.39
C PRO A 174 -13.54 -10.58 21.36
N LEU A 175 -12.47 -10.03 21.91
CA LEU A 175 -11.75 -10.48 23.10
C LEU A 175 -12.10 -9.54 24.28
N LEU A 176 -11.47 -9.70 25.45
CA LEU A 176 -11.69 -8.79 26.59
C LEU A 176 -11.16 -7.37 26.35
N ASN A 177 -10.02 -7.24 25.69
CA ASN A 177 -9.33 -5.96 25.40
C ASN A 177 -8.73 -5.97 23.98
N GLY A 178 -9.48 -6.54 23.04
CA GLY A 178 -9.06 -6.67 21.66
C GLY A 178 -10.09 -7.41 20.81
N PHE A 179 -9.66 -7.89 19.66
CA PHE A 179 -10.49 -8.71 18.79
C PHE A 179 -9.64 -9.67 17.96
N VAL A 180 -10.32 -10.67 17.40
CA VAL A 180 -9.83 -11.51 16.32
C VAL A 180 -10.73 -11.30 15.12
N ALA A 181 -10.13 -11.20 13.95
CA ALA A 181 -10.82 -11.00 12.70
C ALA A 181 -10.27 -11.91 11.60
N GLN A 182 -11.11 -12.26 10.64
CA GLN A 182 -10.71 -12.95 9.43
C GLN A 182 -11.36 -12.27 8.24
N ARG A 183 -10.57 -12.02 7.20
CA ARG A 183 -11.09 -11.49 5.93
C ARG A 183 -11.47 -12.65 5.01
N LEU A 184 -12.73 -12.64 4.61
CA LEU A 184 -13.29 -13.51 3.59
C LEU A 184 -13.45 -12.73 2.30
N THR A 185 -12.89 -13.27 1.22
CA THR A 185 -13.19 -12.82 -0.13
C THR A 185 -14.08 -13.90 -0.76
N ALA A 186 -15.21 -13.49 -1.32
CA ALA A 186 -16.12 -14.40 -1.97
C ALA A 186 -15.66 -14.65 -3.41
N HIS A 187 -15.21 -13.65 -4.18
CA HIS A 187 -14.74 -13.88 -5.55
C HIS A 187 -13.67 -12.87 -5.99
N ALA A 188 -12.60 -13.34 -6.66
CA ALA A 188 -11.66 -12.47 -7.36
C ALA A 188 -12.20 -12.15 -8.76
N GLY A 189 -12.37 -10.86 -9.09
CA GLY A 189 -12.83 -10.39 -10.42
C GLY A 189 -14.23 -9.74 -10.46
N VAL A 190 -14.87 -9.54 -9.31
CA VAL A 190 -16.32 -9.25 -9.20
C VAL A 190 -16.64 -7.82 -8.75
N THR A 191 -15.63 -6.96 -8.59
CA THR A 191 -15.84 -5.60 -8.04
C THR A 191 -16.30 -4.55 -9.07
N THR A 192 -16.66 -4.93 -10.29
CA THR A 192 -17.15 -4.04 -11.35
C THR A 192 -18.12 -4.80 -12.26
N GLY A 193 -18.80 -4.12 -13.20
CA GLY A 193 -19.77 -4.69 -14.16
C GLY A 193 -19.31 -5.99 -14.87
N SER A 194 -18.01 -6.26 -14.87
CA SER A 194 -17.34 -7.53 -15.24
C SER A 194 -17.83 -8.80 -14.52
N LEU A 195 -18.59 -8.70 -13.43
CA LEU A 195 -19.31 -9.83 -12.78
C LEU A 195 -20.21 -10.57 -13.80
N LEU A 196 -20.92 -9.80 -14.64
CA LEU A 196 -21.70 -10.24 -15.81
C LEU A 196 -20.95 -11.24 -16.68
N ASP A 197 -19.85 -10.71 -17.20
CA ASP A 197 -19.07 -11.29 -18.30
C ASP A 197 -18.18 -12.43 -17.83
N ALA A 198 -17.60 -12.31 -16.63
CA ALA A 198 -16.79 -13.37 -16.05
C ALA A 198 -17.60 -14.64 -15.78
N ARG A 199 -18.86 -14.50 -15.33
CA ARG A 199 -19.74 -15.63 -15.05
C ARG A 199 -20.34 -16.22 -16.33
N SER A 200 -20.68 -15.40 -17.33
CA SER A 200 -21.12 -15.88 -18.64
C SER A 200 -20.02 -16.68 -19.34
N ALA A 201 -18.79 -16.18 -19.32
CA ALA A 201 -17.61 -16.87 -19.84
C ALA A 201 -17.31 -18.17 -19.08
N ALA A 202 -17.32 -18.14 -17.74
CA ALA A 202 -17.13 -19.35 -16.92
C ALA A 202 -18.17 -20.43 -17.26
N ARG A 203 -19.43 -20.05 -17.46
CA ARG A 203 -20.52 -20.98 -17.83
C ARG A 203 -20.37 -21.52 -19.25
N ALA A 204 -20.01 -20.68 -20.23
CA ALA A 204 -19.72 -21.13 -21.59
C ALA A 204 -18.61 -22.21 -21.61
N LEU A 205 -17.68 -22.12 -20.65
CA LEU A 205 -16.61 -23.09 -20.42
C LEU A 205 -16.98 -24.24 -19.47
N GLY A 206 -18.22 -24.30 -18.96
CA GLY A 206 -18.68 -25.34 -18.03
C GLY A 206 -18.05 -25.27 -16.63
N ARG A 207 -17.54 -24.10 -16.22
CA ARG A 207 -16.82 -23.88 -14.95
C ARG A 207 -17.69 -23.12 -13.95
N GLN A 208 -17.75 -23.61 -12.72
CA GLN A 208 -18.26 -22.84 -11.58
C GLN A 208 -17.11 -22.02 -10.98
N LEU A 209 -17.36 -20.75 -10.62
CA LEU A 209 -16.40 -19.92 -9.89
C LEU A 209 -16.56 -20.22 -8.39
N PRO A 210 -15.65 -21.00 -7.77
CA PRO A 210 -15.74 -21.24 -6.35
C PRO A 210 -15.44 -19.96 -5.57
N PRO A 211 -15.99 -19.83 -4.37
CA PRO A 211 -15.60 -18.77 -3.47
C PRO A 211 -14.15 -18.93 -3.05
N PHE A 212 -13.42 -17.82 -2.90
CA PHE A 212 -11.97 -17.86 -2.86
C PHE A 212 -11.34 -16.96 -1.79
N ALA A 213 -10.49 -17.58 -0.98
CA ALA A 213 -9.61 -16.99 0.02
C ALA A 213 -10.23 -16.71 1.41
N LEU A 214 -9.93 -17.61 2.36
CA LEU A 214 -9.95 -17.34 3.79
C LEU A 214 -8.58 -16.83 4.23
N SER A 215 -8.47 -15.55 4.54
CA SER A 215 -7.21 -15.00 5.05
C SER A 215 -6.79 -15.71 6.34
N PRO A 216 -5.51 -15.67 6.75
CA PRO A 216 -5.15 -15.95 8.14
C PRO A 216 -5.95 -15.07 9.11
N PHE A 217 -5.92 -15.42 10.38
CA PHE A 217 -6.56 -14.64 11.43
C PHE A 217 -5.68 -13.45 11.80
N TYR A 218 -6.33 -12.31 12.00
CA TYR A 218 -5.75 -11.07 12.49
C TYR A 218 -6.27 -10.85 13.91
N ALA A 219 -5.42 -10.81 14.92
CA ALA A 219 -5.79 -10.32 16.22
C ALA A 219 -5.20 -8.93 16.44
N ALA A 220 -5.89 -8.09 17.20
CA ALA A 220 -5.37 -6.80 17.62
C ALA A 220 -5.86 -6.46 19.03
N SER A 221 -5.06 -5.66 19.75
CA SER A 221 -5.49 -5.00 20.99
C SER A 221 -6.55 -3.93 20.69
N ASP A 222 -7.34 -3.52 21.68
CA ASP A 222 -8.31 -2.43 21.52
C ASP A 222 -7.65 -1.07 21.20
N LEU A 223 -6.40 -0.90 21.65
CA LEU A 223 -5.58 0.29 21.34
C LEU A 223 -4.99 0.25 19.93
N LEU A 224 -5.09 -0.90 19.23
CA LEU A 224 -4.52 -1.15 17.91
C LEU A 224 -2.98 -0.94 17.83
N ASP A 225 -2.31 -0.85 18.97
CA ASP A 225 -0.85 -0.70 19.08
C ASP A 225 -0.12 -2.03 18.84
N ARG A 226 -0.85 -3.14 18.94
CA ARG A 226 -0.34 -4.50 18.85
C ARG A 226 -1.24 -5.34 17.96
N TRP A 227 -0.62 -6.02 17.01
CA TRP A 227 -1.28 -6.86 16.02
C TRP A 227 -0.63 -8.24 15.98
N CYS A 228 -1.42 -9.26 15.66
CA CYS A 228 -0.98 -10.63 15.50
C CYS A 228 -1.61 -11.27 14.26
N LEU A 229 -0.77 -11.83 13.38
CA LEU A 229 -1.19 -12.67 12.26
C LEU A 229 -1.00 -14.13 12.65
N PHE A 230 -2.02 -14.97 12.57
CA PHE A 230 -1.85 -16.40 12.85
C PHE A 230 -2.70 -17.30 11.96
N GLY A 231 -2.22 -18.53 11.75
CA GLY A 231 -2.85 -19.49 10.84
C GLY A 231 -1.88 -20.55 10.33
N GLU A 232 -2.39 -21.42 9.46
CA GLU A 232 -1.59 -22.48 8.85
C GLU A 232 -0.40 -21.93 8.06
N ALA A 233 0.66 -22.74 7.94
CA ALA A 233 1.89 -22.35 7.25
C ALA A 233 1.62 -21.87 5.81
N ALA A 234 0.69 -22.51 5.10
CA ALA A 234 0.30 -22.12 3.74
C ALA A 234 -0.33 -20.71 3.63
N ALA A 235 -0.89 -20.19 4.73
CA ALA A 235 -1.53 -18.88 4.79
C ALA A 235 -0.63 -17.79 5.39
N VAL A 236 0.36 -18.18 6.20
CA VAL A 236 1.21 -17.25 6.96
C VAL A 236 2.67 -17.21 6.46
N VAL A 237 3.23 -18.29 5.92
CA VAL A 237 4.63 -18.32 5.48
C VAL A 237 4.73 -17.90 4.02
N PRO A 238 5.34 -16.75 3.69
CA PRO A 238 5.53 -16.34 2.31
C PRO A 238 6.49 -17.27 1.58
N PRO A 239 6.25 -17.59 0.29
CA PRO A 239 7.22 -18.32 -0.49
C PRO A 239 8.48 -17.48 -0.66
N ILE A 240 9.64 -18.06 -0.36
CA ILE A 240 10.93 -17.46 -0.67
C ILE A 240 11.28 -17.91 -2.09
N PRO A 241 11.31 -17.02 -3.10
CA PRO A 241 11.64 -17.43 -4.46
C PRO A 241 13.09 -17.93 -4.50
N SER A 242 13.26 -19.20 -4.89
CA SER A 242 14.55 -19.85 -5.14
C SER A 242 15.20 -19.24 -6.39
N PRO A 243 16.51 -18.95 -6.38
CA PRO A 243 17.20 -18.35 -7.52
C PRO A 243 17.36 -19.29 -8.74
N SER A 244 16.94 -20.56 -8.67
CA SER A 244 17.32 -21.60 -9.64
C SER A 244 16.17 -22.26 -10.41
N THR A 245 14.92 -21.81 -10.28
CA THR A 245 13.78 -22.43 -10.99
C THR A 245 12.81 -21.39 -11.54
N ALA A 246 13.24 -20.65 -12.56
CA ALA A 246 12.39 -19.78 -13.39
C ALA A 246 11.71 -20.54 -14.55
N VAL A 247 11.46 -21.84 -14.38
CA VAL A 247 10.92 -22.71 -15.44
C VAL A 247 9.61 -23.33 -14.94
N LEU A 248 8.51 -22.88 -15.55
CA LEU A 248 7.15 -23.44 -15.43
C LEU A 248 6.53 -23.45 -14.02
N ASP A 249 5.99 -22.33 -13.56
CA ASP A 249 4.88 -22.37 -12.58
C ASP A 249 3.81 -21.29 -12.82
N GLY A 250 3.68 -20.83 -14.07
CA GLY A 250 2.60 -19.93 -14.50
C GLY A 250 1.20 -20.52 -14.32
N ALA A 251 1.07 -21.86 -14.21
CA ALA A 251 -0.19 -22.54 -13.91
C ALA A 251 -0.49 -22.59 -12.40
N ARG A 252 0.53 -22.56 -11.51
CA ARG A 252 0.35 -22.59 -10.06
C ARG A 252 0.05 -21.22 -9.46
N GLN A 253 0.60 -20.13 -10.00
CA GLN A 253 0.24 -18.78 -9.57
C GLN A 253 -1.22 -18.43 -9.86
N LEU A 254 -1.84 -19.05 -10.87
CA LEU A 254 -3.28 -18.94 -11.16
C LEU A 254 -4.17 -19.68 -10.15
N GLN A 255 -3.60 -20.50 -9.25
CA GLN A 255 -4.34 -21.38 -8.33
C GLN A 255 -4.02 -21.18 -6.84
N GLN A 256 -3.03 -20.38 -6.44
CA GLN A 256 -2.77 -20.12 -5.02
C GLN A 256 -3.69 -19.01 -4.49
N PRO A 257 -4.62 -19.31 -3.56
CA PRO A 257 -5.60 -18.33 -3.09
C PRO A 257 -5.12 -17.27 -2.13
N HIS A 258 -3.93 -17.49 -1.62
CA HIS A 258 -3.35 -16.73 -0.56
C HIS A 258 -1.98 -16.32 -1.02
N ASP A 259 -1.74 -15.01 -0.99
CA ASP A 259 -0.41 -14.45 -1.04
C ASP A 259 -0.02 -14.09 0.39
N PRO A 260 0.68 -14.97 1.13
CA PRO A 260 0.99 -14.73 2.54
C PRO A 260 1.77 -13.43 2.74
N ALA A 261 2.63 -13.05 1.78
CA ALA A 261 3.34 -11.77 1.81
C ALA A 261 2.37 -10.58 1.82
N ALA A 262 1.26 -10.63 1.07
CA ALA A 262 0.25 -9.58 1.10
C ALA A 262 -0.43 -9.45 2.48
N HIS A 263 -0.57 -10.56 3.22
CA HIS A 263 -1.12 -10.54 4.58
C HIS A 263 -0.14 -9.92 5.59
N HIS A 264 1.15 -10.18 5.45
CA HIS A 264 2.22 -9.54 6.24
C HIS A 264 2.32 -8.04 5.99
N LEU A 265 2.30 -7.62 4.71
CA LEU A 265 2.28 -6.20 4.36
C LEU A 265 1.04 -5.52 4.96
N ARG A 266 -0.14 -6.14 4.80
CA ARG A 266 -1.38 -5.58 5.34
C ARG A 266 -1.36 -5.41 6.87
N ILE A 267 -0.89 -6.41 7.62
CA ILE A 267 -0.85 -6.26 9.09
C ILE A 267 0.17 -5.21 9.53
N ALA A 268 1.30 -5.08 8.81
CA ALA A 268 2.27 -4.02 9.05
C ALA A 268 1.68 -2.64 8.72
N GLU A 269 0.93 -2.50 7.62
CA GLU A 269 0.22 -1.25 7.26
C GLU A 269 -0.81 -0.86 8.32
N LEU A 270 -1.56 -1.84 8.84
CA LEU A 270 -2.55 -1.62 9.90
C LEU A 270 -1.89 -1.16 11.21
N ALA A 271 -0.79 -1.80 11.59
CA ALA A 271 -0.01 -1.43 12.77
C ALA A 271 0.62 -0.03 12.62
N LEU A 272 1.22 0.25 11.46
CA LEU A 272 1.77 1.57 11.14
C LEU A 272 0.67 2.64 11.15
N GLY A 273 -0.48 2.35 10.54
CA GLY A 273 -1.61 3.26 10.50
C GLY A 273 -2.16 3.55 11.88
N ALA A 274 -2.39 2.53 12.72
CA ALA A 274 -2.82 2.74 14.09
C ALA A 274 -1.87 3.66 14.89
N ALA A 275 -0.55 3.50 14.69
CA ALA A 275 0.46 4.33 15.34
C ALA A 275 0.49 5.77 14.81
N LEU A 276 0.30 6.00 13.51
CA LEU A 276 0.40 7.34 12.91
C LEU A 276 -0.90 8.13 12.95
N LEU A 277 -2.04 7.47 12.74
CA LEU A 277 -3.37 8.11 12.73
C LEU A 277 -3.72 8.72 14.10
N SER A 278 -3.30 8.06 15.18
CA SER A 278 -3.51 8.51 16.56
C SER A 278 -2.54 9.61 16.97
N ASN A 279 -1.24 9.46 16.67
CA ASN A 279 -0.20 10.39 17.14
C ASN A 279 -0.09 11.67 16.30
N PHE A 280 -0.43 11.63 15.01
CA PHE A 280 -0.20 12.76 14.09
C PHE A 280 -1.45 13.22 13.34
N HIS A 281 -2.64 12.71 13.70
CA HIS A 281 -3.89 12.95 12.95
C HIS A 281 -3.72 12.72 11.44
N ALA A 282 -2.88 11.76 11.07
CA ALA A 282 -2.55 11.48 9.68
C ALA A 282 -3.78 11.02 8.89
N VAL A 283 -3.65 11.05 7.58
CA VAL A 283 -4.63 10.56 6.61
C VAL A 283 -4.00 9.45 5.79
N TRP A 284 -4.70 8.32 5.69
CA TRP A 284 -4.24 7.20 4.89
C TRP A 284 -4.71 7.39 3.44
N LEU A 285 -3.75 7.58 2.53
CA LEU A 285 -3.97 7.89 1.12
C LEU A 285 -3.49 6.76 0.19
N ASN A 286 -4.11 6.70 -0.98
CA ASN A 286 -3.68 5.91 -2.12
C ASN A 286 -2.93 6.81 -3.11
N GLY A 287 -1.65 6.54 -3.32
CA GLY A 287 -0.84 7.30 -4.26
C GLY A 287 0.64 7.01 -4.13
N ALA A 288 1.46 7.93 -4.65
CA ALA A 288 2.89 7.87 -4.55
C ALA A 288 3.45 9.20 -4.03
N VAL A 289 4.61 9.15 -3.38
CA VAL A 289 5.32 10.34 -2.89
C VAL A 289 6.77 10.24 -3.35
N LEU A 290 7.21 11.28 -4.06
CA LEU A 290 8.59 11.44 -4.51
C LEU A 290 9.21 12.63 -3.78
N SER A 291 10.48 12.50 -3.45
CA SER A 291 11.23 13.50 -2.70
C SER A 291 12.58 13.73 -3.36
N HIS A 292 13.08 14.96 -3.33
CA HIS A 292 14.43 15.28 -3.80
C HIS A 292 15.35 15.48 -2.61
N SER A 293 16.45 14.73 -2.56
CA SER A 293 17.30 14.69 -1.37
C SER A 293 18.08 15.99 -1.12
N GLY A 294 18.46 16.70 -2.21
CA GLY A 294 19.11 18.01 -2.16
C GLY A 294 18.18 19.18 -1.79
N THR A 295 17.09 19.39 -2.54
CA THR A 295 16.16 20.52 -2.31
C THR A 295 15.24 20.33 -1.10
N GLY A 296 15.05 19.10 -0.62
CA GLY A 296 14.11 18.84 0.49
C GLY A 296 12.64 19.01 0.10
N ARG A 297 12.34 19.02 -1.20
CA ARG A 297 11.00 19.15 -1.76
C ARG A 297 10.38 17.77 -1.98
N SER A 298 9.06 17.69 -1.78
CA SER A 298 8.27 16.49 -2.03
C SER A 298 7.05 16.79 -2.90
N VAL A 299 6.75 15.86 -3.80
CA VAL A 299 5.57 15.88 -4.68
C VAL A 299 4.70 14.68 -4.33
N VAL A 300 3.40 14.95 -4.14
CA VAL A 300 2.38 13.92 -3.89
C VAL A 300 1.65 13.62 -5.19
N VAL A 301 1.59 12.36 -5.59
CA VAL A 301 0.91 11.90 -6.81
C VAL A 301 -0.31 11.07 -6.44
N VAL A 302 -1.48 11.51 -6.89
CA VAL A 302 -2.79 10.88 -6.62
C VAL A 302 -3.59 10.70 -7.92
N GLY A 303 -4.67 9.92 -7.87
CA GLY A 303 -5.44 9.56 -9.06
C GLY A 303 -6.20 8.23 -8.92
N PRO A 304 -7.13 7.91 -9.84
CA PRO A 304 -8.00 6.73 -9.78
C PRO A 304 -7.25 5.40 -9.72
N ARG A 305 -7.88 4.33 -9.23
CA ARG A 305 -7.26 2.99 -9.24
C ARG A 305 -6.75 2.65 -10.64
N ARG A 306 -5.52 2.10 -10.72
CA ARG A 306 -4.84 1.76 -11.98
C ARG A 306 -4.46 2.94 -12.89
N SER A 307 -4.57 4.19 -12.44
CA SER A 307 -4.11 5.37 -13.20
C SER A 307 -2.58 5.46 -13.41
N GLY A 308 -1.80 4.43 -13.07
CA GLY A 308 -0.36 4.42 -13.31
C GLY A 308 0.49 5.32 -12.38
N LYS A 309 -0.04 5.84 -11.26
CA LYS A 309 0.72 6.68 -10.30
C LYS A 309 2.04 6.05 -9.87
N THR A 310 1.97 4.78 -9.50
CA THR A 310 3.10 3.97 -9.05
C THR A 310 4.12 3.80 -10.18
N THR A 311 3.64 3.55 -11.39
CA THR A 311 4.44 3.50 -12.62
C THR A 311 5.12 4.83 -12.91
N LEU A 312 4.39 5.94 -12.82
CA LEU A 312 4.92 7.28 -13.01
C LEU A 312 6.04 7.57 -12.01
N ALA A 313 5.84 7.20 -10.74
CA ALA A 313 6.87 7.38 -9.71
C ALA A 313 8.17 6.64 -10.04
N LEU A 314 8.05 5.39 -10.50
CA LEU A 314 9.20 4.60 -10.95
C LEU A 314 9.88 5.20 -12.20
N HIS A 315 9.11 5.73 -13.14
CA HIS A 315 9.67 6.45 -14.30
C HIS A 315 10.43 7.71 -13.90
N CYS A 316 9.94 8.49 -12.93
CA CYS A 316 10.64 9.67 -12.43
C CYS A 316 11.99 9.30 -11.81
N ILE A 317 12.04 8.20 -11.06
CA ILE A 317 13.29 7.70 -10.46
C ILE A 317 14.29 7.23 -11.53
N SER A 318 13.83 6.49 -12.54
CA SER A 318 14.68 6.06 -13.66
C SER A 318 15.17 7.25 -14.48
N ALA A 319 14.30 8.24 -14.76
CA ALA A 319 14.67 9.45 -15.49
C ALA A 319 15.74 10.29 -14.74
N ALA A 320 15.58 10.47 -13.44
CA ALA A 320 16.57 11.16 -12.59
C ALA A 320 17.93 10.43 -12.62
N ALA A 321 17.90 9.09 -12.53
CA ALA A 321 19.11 8.26 -12.62
C ALA A 321 19.86 8.46 -13.94
N MET A 322 19.14 8.47 -15.08
CA MET A 322 19.74 8.70 -16.39
C MET A 322 20.40 10.08 -16.49
N GLN A 323 19.79 11.13 -15.92
CA GLN A 323 20.35 12.48 -15.91
C GLN A 323 21.64 12.58 -15.07
N THR A 324 21.73 11.89 -13.93
CA THR A 324 22.96 11.85 -13.12
C THR A 324 24.13 11.16 -13.81
N SER A 325 23.87 10.18 -14.69
CA SER A 325 24.93 9.47 -15.41
C SER A 325 25.61 10.31 -16.49
N GLY A 326 24.98 11.41 -16.94
CA GLY A 326 25.48 12.31 -17.98
C GLY A 326 26.11 13.61 -17.47
N THR A 327 26.09 13.87 -16.16
CA THR A 327 26.58 15.13 -15.56
C THR A 327 27.64 14.83 -14.50
N ALA A 328 28.77 15.56 -14.53
CA ALA A 328 29.87 15.39 -13.58
C ALA A 328 29.50 15.83 -12.13
N SER A 329 28.32 16.42 -11.96
CA SER A 329 27.70 16.76 -10.68
C SER A 329 26.64 15.71 -10.35
N GLY A 330 26.90 14.85 -9.36
CA GLY A 330 25.99 13.79 -8.92
C GLY A 330 24.77 14.30 -8.14
N GLU A 331 24.06 15.31 -8.65
CA GLU A 331 23.09 16.13 -7.89
C GLU A 331 21.61 15.74 -8.05
N SER A 332 21.21 14.89 -9.00
CA SER A 332 19.80 14.47 -9.14
C SER A 332 19.50 13.18 -8.37
N ASP A 333 19.17 13.32 -7.09
CA ASP A 333 18.85 12.20 -6.20
C ASP A 333 17.37 12.27 -5.79
N VAL A 334 16.51 11.97 -6.77
CA VAL A 334 15.07 11.72 -6.58
C VAL A 334 14.87 10.36 -5.93
N ARG A 335 14.14 10.35 -4.82
CA ARG A 335 13.89 9.19 -3.96
C ARG A 335 12.40 8.91 -3.84
N LEU A 336 12.07 7.63 -3.63
CA LEU A 336 10.72 7.17 -3.36
C LEU A 336 10.46 7.21 -1.86
N THR A 337 9.41 7.92 -1.46
CA THR A 337 8.89 7.84 -0.10
C THR A 337 7.74 6.86 0.01
N ALA A 338 6.88 6.81 -1.01
CA ALA A 338 5.71 5.94 -1.03
C ALA A 338 5.34 5.48 -2.43
N ALA A 339 4.80 4.26 -2.51
CA ALA A 339 4.26 3.64 -3.69
C ALA A 339 2.98 2.89 -3.31
N ASP A 340 1.86 3.20 -3.96
CA ASP A 340 0.51 2.69 -3.69
C ASP A 340 -0.19 3.26 -2.44
N HIS A 341 0.38 3.12 -1.24
CA HIS A 341 -0.26 3.49 0.01
C HIS A 341 0.69 4.27 0.94
N PHE A 342 0.20 5.33 1.57
CA PHE A 342 0.98 6.10 2.55
C PHE A 342 0.11 6.89 3.51
N PHE A 343 0.73 7.30 4.61
CA PHE A 343 0.15 8.20 5.59
C PHE A 343 0.70 9.60 5.37
N LEU A 344 -0.18 10.59 5.34
CA LEU A 344 0.15 12.01 5.20
C LEU A 344 -0.36 12.79 6.40
N ALA A 345 0.48 13.66 6.98
CA ALA A 345 0.10 14.57 8.05
C ALA A 345 0.78 15.94 7.86
N ALA A 346 0.35 16.92 8.65
CA ALA A 346 1.05 18.20 8.80
C ALA A 346 2.48 17.97 9.29
N GLY A 347 3.46 18.55 8.60
CA GLY A 347 4.89 18.32 8.87
C GLY A 347 5.49 19.28 9.90
N THR A 348 4.93 20.48 10.06
CA THR A 348 5.44 21.51 10.97
C THR A 348 5.47 21.06 12.44
N PRO A 349 4.43 20.40 13.01
CA PRO A 349 4.48 19.90 14.38
C PRO A 349 5.63 18.91 14.59
N VAL A 350 5.81 17.99 13.64
CA VAL A 350 6.86 16.97 13.68
C VAL A 350 8.24 17.61 13.56
N ARG A 351 8.40 18.58 12.63
CA ARG A 351 9.62 19.35 12.48
C ARG A 351 10.02 20.07 13.77
N ARG A 352 9.07 20.73 14.46
CA ARG A 352 9.33 21.41 15.74
C ARG A 352 9.70 20.47 16.86
N MET A 353 9.07 19.29 16.95
CA MET A 353 9.46 18.26 17.92
C MET A 353 10.90 17.79 17.70
N LEU A 354 11.27 17.67 16.43
CA LEU A 354 12.55 17.12 15.99
C LEU A 354 13.70 18.12 15.97
N ASP A 355 13.38 19.41 15.85
CA ASP A 355 14.29 20.54 15.89
C ASP A 355 13.55 21.76 16.47
N PRO A 356 13.48 21.89 17.81
CA PRO A 356 12.74 22.97 18.47
C PRO A 356 13.30 24.37 18.20
N ALA A 357 14.57 24.45 17.79
CA ALA A 357 15.25 25.69 17.46
C ALA A 357 15.10 26.06 15.97
N ALA A 358 14.45 25.21 15.15
CA ALA A 358 14.25 25.45 13.74
C ALA A 358 13.51 26.78 13.51
N ALA A 359 14.01 27.56 12.55
CA ALA A 359 13.28 28.71 12.05
C ALA A 359 11.89 28.30 11.52
N PRO A 360 10.89 29.19 11.61
CA PRO A 360 9.58 28.97 11.00
C PRO A 360 9.73 28.55 9.53
N PRO A 361 8.95 27.57 9.05
CA PRO A 361 9.02 27.14 7.67
C PRO A 361 8.59 28.29 6.74
N THR A 362 9.32 28.46 5.63
CA THR A 362 8.96 29.39 4.56
C THR A 362 8.05 28.74 3.51
N SER A 363 7.79 27.45 3.64
CA SER A 363 6.93 26.67 2.75
C SER A 363 6.14 25.63 3.55
N PRO A 364 4.91 25.28 3.11
CA PRO A 364 4.11 24.23 3.74
C PRO A 364 4.89 22.93 3.87
N THR A 365 4.91 22.32 5.06
CA THR A 365 5.69 21.10 5.31
C THR A 365 4.75 19.92 5.51
N ILE A 366 5.10 18.75 4.95
CA ILE A 366 4.35 17.50 5.13
C ILE A 366 5.19 16.46 5.84
N LEU A 367 4.53 15.63 6.66
CA LEU A 367 5.04 14.33 7.07
C LEU A 367 4.43 13.29 6.14
N ALA A 368 5.26 12.54 5.42
CA ALA A 368 4.81 11.38 4.65
C ALA A 368 5.53 10.12 5.14
N CYS A 369 4.77 9.03 5.33
CA CYS A 369 5.29 7.75 5.81
C CYS A 369 4.67 6.58 5.06
N SER A 370 5.51 5.63 4.63
CA SER A 370 5.06 4.35 4.06
C SER A 370 5.99 3.21 4.45
N LEU A 371 5.52 1.98 4.23
CA LEU A 371 6.36 0.79 4.38
C LEU A 371 7.25 0.60 3.15
N PRO A 372 8.57 0.39 3.33
CA PRO A 372 9.47 0.06 2.24
C PRO A 372 9.29 -1.41 1.85
N HIS A 373 8.38 -1.69 0.91
CA HIS A 373 8.13 -3.04 0.41
C HIS A 373 8.27 -3.10 -1.12
N HIS A 374 8.14 -4.30 -1.69
CA HIS A 374 8.16 -4.45 -3.15
C HIS A 374 7.00 -3.70 -3.78
N VAL A 375 7.31 -2.91 -4.81
CA VAL A 375 6.32 -2.13 -5.53
C VAL A 375 5.53 -3.05 -6.45
N THR A 376 4.21 -2.92 -6.44
CA THR A 376 3.34 -3.72 -7.29
C THR A 376 3.10 -2.99 -8.61
N VAL A 377 3.51 -3.59 -9.73
CA VAL A 377 3.40 -2.98 -11.06
C VAL A 377 2.61 -3.89 -12.00
N GLY A 378 1.68 -3.31 -12.76
CA GLY A 378 0.94 -4.07 -13.78
C GLY A 378 1.79 -4.32 -15.03
N ILE A 379 1.43 -5.32 -15.84
CA ILE A 379 2.14 -5.64 -17.10
C ILE A 379 2.30 -4.44 -18.03
N GLY A 380 1.33 -3.53 -18.06
CA GLY A 380 1.37 -2.30 -18.86
C GLY A 380 2.46 -1.32 -18.42
N ALA A 381 2.84 -1.34 -17.14
CA ALA A 381 3.93 -0.54 -16.59
C ALA A 381 5.32 -1.08 -16.95
N VAL A 382 5.38 -2.38 -17.23
CA VAL A 382 6.60 -3.14 -17.45
C VAL A 382 6.95 -3.19 -18.92
N LEU A 383 5.96 -3.55 -19.72
CA LEU A 383 6.09 -3.72 -21.16
C LEU A 383 5.76 -2.44 -21.94
N GLY A 384 5.10 -1.48 -21.28
CA GLY A 384 4.82 -0.16 -21.83
C GLY A 384 3.94 -0.21 -23.07
N THR A 385 2.62 -0.15 -22.91
CA THR A 385 1.76 0.24 -24.05
C THR A 385 1.99 1.70 -24.48
N LEU A 386 2.70 2.52 -23.66
CA LEU A 386 2.95 3.95 -23.93
C LEU A 386 4.40 4.43 -23.68
N ARG A 387 5.25 3.70 -22.93
CA ARG A 387 6.72 3.87 -22.89
C ARG A 387 7.36 2.69 -22.16
N PRO A 388 8.17 1.85 -22.80
CA PRO A 388 8.85 0.75 -22.11
C PRO A 388 9.86 1.31 -21.10
N ASN A 389 9.92 0.69 -19.91
CA ASN A 389 10.95 0.95 -18.90
C ASN A 389 11.89 -0.26 -18.83
N PRO A 390 13.04 -0.23 -19.52
CA PRO A 390 13.93 -1.38 -19.60
C PRO A 390 14.48 -1.78 -18.22
N ASP A 391 14.67 -0.82 -17.31
CA ASP A 391 15.14 -1.09 -15.93
C ASP A 391 14.08 -1.88 -15.14
N LEU A 392 12.80 -1.54 -15.29
CA LEU A 392 11.70 -2.30 -14.66
C LEU A 392 11.52 -3.68 -15.30
N ALA A 393 11.64 -3.79 -16.63
CA ALA A 393 11.59 -5.08 -17.31
C ALA A 393 12.74 -5.99 -16.87
N GLN A 394 13.94 -5.45 -16.66
CA GLN A 394 15.09 -6.21 -16.15
C GLN A 394 14.94 -6.57 -14.66
N ALA A 395 14.41 -5.66 -13.84
CA ALA A 395 14.16 -5.90 -12.42
C ALA A 395 13.08 -6.97 -12.19
N ILE A 396 12.20 -7.20 -13.16
CA ILE A 396 11.20 -8.27 -13.13
C ILE A 396 11.82 -9.53 -13.72
N GLY A 397 12.60 -10.23 -12.88
CA GLY A 397 13.23 -11.50 -13.23
C GLY A 397 12.27 -12.63 -13.63
N ASP A 398 10.96 -12.46 -13.39
CA ASP A 398 9.90 -13.45 -13.63
C ASP A 398 9.00 -13.14 -14.85
N LEU A 399 9.38 -12.19 -15.72
CA LEU A 399 8.63 -11.96 -16.96
C LEU A 399 8.64 -13.22 -17.82
N PRO A 400 7.47 -13.72 -18.29
CA PRO A 400 7.42 -14.81 -19.25
C PRO A 400 8.35 -14.55 -20.45
N PRO A 401 9.14 -15.54 -20.91
CA PRO A 401 10.09 -15.34 -22.02
C PRO A 401 9.45 -14.78 -23.29
N SER A 402 8.17 -15.08 -23.53
CA SER A 402 7.39 -14.52 -24.63
C SER A 402 7.24 -12.99 -24.53
N LEU A 403 7.12 -12.44 -23.32
CA LEU A 403 6.95 -11.01 -23.08
C LEU A 403 8.28 -10.24 -23.03
N GLN A 404 9.41 -10.94 -23.03
CA GLN A 404 10.74 -10.33 -23.07
C GLN A 404 11.17 -9.93 -24.50
N THR A 405 10.40 -10.31 -25.52
CA THR A 405 10.69 -10.01 -26.94
C THR A 405 9.64 -9.09 -27.52
N GLU A 406 10.04 -8.19 -28.42
CA GLU A 406 9.11 -7.26 -29.09
C GLU A 406 8.03 -7.99 -29.90
N ALA A 407 8.39 -9.09 -30.57
CA ALA A 407 7.44 -9.91 -31.33
C ALA A 407 6.40 -10.59 -30.43
N GLY A 408 6.82 -11.15 -29.30
CA GLY A 408 5.91 -11.77 -28.35
C GLY A 408 5.08 -10.76 -27.56
N LEU A 409 5.58 -9.53 -27.37
CA LEU A 409 4.79 -8.40 -26.86
C LEU A 409 3.69 -7.97 -27.85
N ARG A 410 4.00 -7.82 -29.13
CA ARG A 410 2.98 -7.50 -30.16
C ARG A 410 1.96 -8.62 -30.31
N ALA A 411 2.38 -9.89 -30.25
CA ALA A 411 1.50 -11.05 -30.25
C ALA A 411 0.63 -11.11 -28.98
N PHE A 412 1.18 -10.71 -27.84
CA PHE A 412 0.42 -10.55 -26.61
C PHE A 412 -0.65 -9.47 -26.78
N LEU A 413 -0.29 -8.25 -27.16
CA LEU A 413 -1.21 -7.11 -27.31
C LEU A 413 -2.31 -7.31 -28.37
N SER A 414 -2.13 -8.22 -29.32
CA SER A 414 -3.13 -8.57 -30.35
C SER A 414 -4.11 -9.67 -29.94
N ASN A 415 -3.93 -10.32 -28.79
CA ASN A 415 -4.82 -11.39 -28.30
C ASN A 415 -5.80 -10.84 -27.24
N THR A 416 -7.05 -10.57 -27.64
CA THR A 416 -8.06 -9.89 -26.80
C THR A 416 -8.35 -10.60 -25.48
N ASP A 417 -8.47 -11.93 -25.48
CA ASP A 417 -8.84 -12.69 -24.27
C ASP A 417 -7.63 -12.93 -23.36
N GLY A 418 -6.46 -13.16 -23.95
CA GLY A 418 -5.19 -13.29 -23.23
C GLY A 418 -4.73 -11.98 -22.59
N VAL A 419 -4.98 -10.84 -23.23
CA VAL A 419 -4.63 -9.50 -22.72
C VAL A 419 -5.47 -9.13 -21.52
N LEU A 420 -6.80 -9.33 -21.58
CA LEU A 420 -7.68 -9.00 -20.45
C LEU A 420 -7.32 -9.80 -19.20
N TRP A 421 -7.01 -11.10 -19.34
CA TRP A 421 -6.63 -11.94 -18.20
C TRP A 421 -5.23 -11.62 -17.67
N ASN A 422 -4.27 -11.30 -18.54
CA ASN A 422 -2.89 -11.00 -18.13
C ASN A 422 -2.67 -9.53 -17.72
N MET A 423 -3.50 -8.58 -18.15
CA MET A 423 -3.50 -7.20 -17.62
C MET A 423 -3.93 -7.12 -16.15
N SER A 424 -4.61 -8.15 -15.65
CA SER A 424 -4.87 -8.30 -14.22
C SER A 424 -3.63 -8.75 -13.42
N LYS A 425 -2.57 -9.23 -14.09
CA LYS A 425 -1.34 -9.65 -13.42
C LYS A 425 -0.56 -8.46 -12.92
N THR A 426 -0.13 -8.59 -11.69
CA THR A 426 0.77 -7.66 -11.02
C THR A 426 2.10 -8.33 -10.74
N PHE A 427 3.18 -7.63 -11.02
CA PHE A 427 4.55 -8.03 -10.73
C PHE A 427 5.05 -7.26 -9.50
N ARG A 428 5.93 -7.89 -8.72
CA ARG A 428 6.57 -7.28 -7.56
C ARG A 428 7.99 -6.88 -7.92
N VAL A 429 8.32 -5.60 -7.77
CA VAL A 429 9.63 -5.04 -8.10
C VAL A 429 10.32 -4.57 -6.82
N ARG A 430 11.56 -4.99 -6.60
CA ARG A 430 12.43 -4.35 -5.59
C ARG A 430 13.08 -3.14 -6.22
N LEU A 431 13.02 -1.98 -5.57
CA LEU A 431 13.71 -0.80 -6.07
C LEU A 431 15.24 -0.99 -6.17
N LYS A 432 15.83 -1.80 -5.29
CA LYS A 432 17.26 -2.17 -5.36
C LYS A 432 17.61 -2.82 -6.70
N ASP A 433 16.67 -3.55 -7.32
CA ASP A 433 16.90 -4.32 -8.54
C ASP A 433 16.74 -3.46 -9.81
N THR A 434 16.26 -2.22 -9.69
CA THR A 434 16.11 -1.28 -10.81
C THR A 434 17.39 -0.52 -11.16
N GLN A 435 18.54 -0.90 -10.59
CA GLN A 435 19.84 -0.27 -10.85
C GLN A 435 20.74 -1.14 -11.71
N THR A 436 21.44 -0.52 -12.66
CA THR A 436 22.59 -1.13 -13.32
C THR A 436 23.72 -1.36 -12.31
N PRO A 437 24.40 -2.52 -12.34
CA PRO A 437 25.39 -2.97 -11.34
C PRO A 437 26.71 -2.17 -11.30
N SER A 438 26.80 -1.01 -11.96
CA SER A 438 28.05 -0.28 -12.21
C SER A 438 28.36 0.86 -11.21
N SER A 439 27.51 1.15 -10.21
CA SER A 439 27.80 2.18 -9.20
C SER A 439 28.08 1.57 -7.81
N PRO A 440 29.28 1.77 -7.23
CA PRO A 440 29.67 1.25 -5.92
C PRO A 440 29.08 2.05 -4.74
N HIS A 441 28.11 2.95 -4.96
CA HIS A 441 27.44 3.72 -3.91
C HIS A 441 25.96 3.35 -3.83
N SER A 442 25.71 2.12 -3.36
CA SER A 442 24.38 1.52 -3.21
C SER A 442 23.57 2.07 -2.03
N SER A 443 23.43 3.39 -1.91
CA SER A 443 22.47 3.97 -0.98
C SER A 443 21.05 3.71 -1.47
N THR A 444 20.17 3.24 -0.59
CA THR A 444 18.77 2.98 -0.96
C THR A 444 18.08 4.26 -1.42
N ARG A 445 17.42 4.23 -2.59
CA ARG A 445 16.56 5.31 -3.10
C ARG A 445 15.19 5.38 -2.42
N TRP A 446 15.03 4.66 -1.31
CA TRP A 446 13.82 4.67 -0.51
C TRP A 446 14.05 5.47 0.76
N ASP A 447 13.21 6.46 1.02
CA ASP A 447 13.17 7.20 2.28
C ASP A 447 11.77 6.99 2.90
N PRO A 448 11.58 5.99 3.79
CA PRO A 448 10.26 5.52 4.18
C PRO A 448 9.49 6.53 5.01
N VAL A 449 10.18 7.48 5.64
CA VAL A 449 9.59 8.61 6.36
C VAL A 449 10.31 9.90 5.98
N VAL A 450 9.56 10.91 5.55
CA VAL A 450 10.10 12.24 5.21
C VAL A 450 9.33 13.35 5.90
N VAL A 451 10.05 14.38 6.32
CA VAL A 451 9.49 15.68 6.75
C VAL A 451 10.08 16.74 5.84
N ASN A 452 9.31 17.12 4.81
CA ASN A 452 9.80 17.89 3.67
C ASN A 452 8.82 19.01 3.27
N ALA A 453 9.32 19.99 2.53
CA ALA A 453 8.50 21.02 1.94
C ALA A 453 7.61 20.42 0.83
N LEU A 454 6.32 20.73 0.85
CA LEU A 454 5.40 20.35 -0.21
C LEU A 454 5.66 21.25 -1.43
N ALA A 455 6.08 20.66 -2.54
CA ALA A 455 6.24 21.37 -3.81
C ALA A 455 4.95 21.43 -4.63
N GLY A 456 4.10 20.40 -4.50
CA GLY A 456 2.82 20.35 -5.20
C GLY A 456 2.16 18.99 -5.11
N ILE A 457 0.89 18.94 -5.55
CA ILE A 457 0.10 17.72 -5.65
C ILE A 457 -0.24 17.50 -7.11
N VAL A 458 0.12 16.34 -7.67
CA VAL A 458 -0.20 15.95 -9.05
C VAL A 458 -1.39 15.00 -9.03
N LEU A 459 -2.49 15.42 -9.66
CA LEU A 459 -3.69 14.61 -9.86
C LEU A 459 -3.69 14.05 -11.28
N LEU A 460 -3.57 12.73 -11.40
CA LEU A 460 -3.73 12.02 -12.67
C LEU A 460 -5.22 11.85 -12.96
N ASP A 461 -5.78 12.75 -13.75
CA ASP A 461 -7.19 12.77 -14.15
C ASP A 461 -7.31 12.44 -15.66
N TRP A 462 -6.70 11.32 -16.03
CA TRP A 462 -6.67 10.85 -17.40
C TRP A 462 -8.00 10.23 -17.81
N ASP A 463 -8.35 10.44 -19.08
CA ASP A 463 -9.41 9.69 -19.71
C ASP A 463 -8.91 8.27 -20.04
N VAL A 464 -9.12 7.35 -19.10
CA VAL A 464 -8.74 5.95 -19.24
C VAL A 464 -9.60 5.26 -20.31
N GLU A 465 -10.78 5.79 -20.66
CA GLU A 465 -11.64 5.24 -21.71
C GLU A 465 -11.01 5.41 -23.09
N GLU A 466 -10.20 6.46 -23.30
CA GLU A 466 -9.43 6.66 -24.52
C GLU A 466 -8.43 5.51 -24.78
N LEU A 467 -7.92 4.83 -23.74
CA LEU A 467 -7.04 3.66 -23.90
C LEU A 467 -7.74 2.45 -24.52
N PHE A 468 -9.07 2.40 -24.49
CA PHE A 468 -9.87 1.33 -25.06
C PHE A 468 -10.36 1.65 -26.47
N ASN A 469 -10.17 2.88 -26.96
CA ASN A 469 -10.52 3.27 -28.32
C ASN A 469 -9.48 2.74 -29.32
N THR A 470 -9.96 2.05 -30.34
CA THR A 470 -9.12 1.47 -31.42
C THR A 470 -8.77 2.49 -32.52
N SER A 471 -9.33 3.70 -32.48
CA SER A 471 -9.04 4.78 -33.43
C SER A 471 -7.81 5.56 -33.00
N GLN A 472 -6.96 5.98 -33.94
CA GLN A 472 -5.87 6.93 -33.68
C GLN A 472 -6.45 8.28 -33.24
N THR A 473 -6.60 8.50 -31.94
CA THR A 473 -6.92 9.80 -31.38
C THR A 473 -5.61 10.59 -31.18
N PRO A 474 -5.56 11.86 -31.60
CA PRO A 474 -4.41 12.71 -31.31
C PRO A 474 -4.32 12.92 -29.79
N VAL A 475 -3.13 12.71 -29.21
CA VAL A 475 -2.87 12.93 -27.79
C VAL A 475 -3.22 14.38 -27.43
N ARG A 476 -4.22 14.55 -26.56
CA ARG A 476 -4.66 15.84 -26.03
C ARG A 476 -4.51 15.82 -24.52
N SER A 477 -3.30 16.12 -24.04
CA SER A 477 -3.02 16.22 -22.62
C SER A 477 -2.84 17.70 -22.24
N ALA A 478 -3.47 18.13 -21.16
CA ALA A 478 -3.35 19.48 -20.61
C ALA A 478 -3.02 19.43 -19.12
N VAL A 479 -2.31 20.44 -18.62
CA VAL A 479 -2.05 20.60 -17.19
C VAL A 479 -2.79 21.84 -16.70
N ARG A 480 -3.80 21.63 -15.85
CA ARG A 480 -4.48 22.69 -15.12
C ARG A 480 -3.79 22.89 -13.77
N ARG A 481 -3.28 24.10 -13.51
CA ARG A 481 -2.67 24.48 -12.23
C ARG A 481 -3.68 25.27 -11.40
N ILE A 482 -3.86 24.88 -10.15
CA ILE A 482 -4.75 25.55 -9.18
C ILE A 482 -3.95 25.74 -7.88
N PRO A 483 -3.66 26.97 -7.44
CA PRO A 483 -2.91 27.17 -6.19
C PRO A 483 -3.61 26.52 -5.00
N LEU A 484 -2.86 25.87 -4.10
CA LEU A 484 -3.50 25.17 -2.97
C LEU A 484 -4.18 26.13 -1.99
N HIS A 485 -3.66 27.35 -1.85
CA HIS A 485 -4.26 28.38 -1.01
C HIS A 485 -5.49 29.06 -1.65
N ASP A 486 -5.75 28.81 -2.93
CA ASP A 486 -6.83 29.43 -3.71
C ASP A 486 -7.74 28.34 -4.32
N GLY A 487 -8.47 27.63 -3.46
CA GLY A 487 -9.44 26.61 -3.89
C GLY A 487 -8.85 25.25 -4.32
N GLY A 488 -7.52 25.12 -4.38
CA GLY A 488 -6.86 23.89 -4.83
C GLY A 488 -7.05 22.70 -3.89
N VAL A 489 -7.22 22.93 -2.58
CA VAL A 489 -7.52 21.87 -1.61
C VAL A 489 -8.95 21.35 -1.82
N GLU A 490 -9.92 22.25 -1.99
CA GLU A 490 -11.32 21.92 -2.24
C GLU A 490 -11.49 21.14 -3.56
N GLU A 491 -10.80 21.57 -4.63
CA GLU A 491 -10.80 20.86 -5.91
C GLU A 491 -10.21 19.44 -5.75
N LEU A 492 -9.09 19.31 -5.04
CA LEU A 492 -8.47 18.00 -4.76
C LEU A 492 -9.43 17.07 -4.03
N LEU A 493 -10.10 17.57 -2.99
CA LEU A 493 -11.04 16.77 -2.20
C LEU A 493 -12.29 16.40 -3.00
N THR A 494 -12.73 17.28 -3.90
CA THR A 494 -13.88 17.04 -4.77
C THR A 494 -13.57 15.96 -5.80
N ARG A 495 -12.45 16.07 -6.52
CA ARG A 495 -12.07 15.11 -7.56
C ARG A 495 -11.52 13.80 -6.98
N GLY A 496 -10.77 13.89 -5.88
CA GLY A 496 -10.08 12.76 -5.25
C GLY A 496 -10.97 11.86 -4.38
N LYS A 497 -12.19 12.29 -4.06
CA LYS A 497 -13.05 11.69 -3.03
C LYS A 497 -13.16 10.16 -3.11
N ASP A 498 -13.34 9.64 -4.32
CA ASP A 498 -13.70 8.24 -4.52
C ASP A 498 -12.51 7.27 -4.55
N TYR A 499 -11.28 7.79 -4.70
CA TYR A 499 -10.10 6.95 -4.91
C TYR A 499 -8.90 7.29 -4.04
N MET A 500 -8.81 8.52 -3.54
CA MET A 500 -7.64 9.01 -2.84
C MET A 500 -7.54 8.44 -1.43
N PHE A 501 -8.65 8.21 -0.74
CA PHE A 501 -8.63 7.76 0.65
C PHE A 501 -8.55 6.23 0.75
N HIS A 502 -7.64 5.74 1.59
CA HIS A 502 -7.52 4.34 1.94
C HIS A 502 -8.16 4.08 3.31
N GLY A 503 -9.39 3.60 3.31
CA GLY A 503 -10.07 3.17 4.54
C GLY A 503 -9.91 1.68 4.78
N HIS A 504 -9.72 1.29 6.04
CA HIS A 504 -9.76 -0.12 6.45
C HIS A 504 -10.77 -0.34 7.58
N HIS A 505 -11.61 -1.37 7.44
CA HIS A 505 -12.68 -1.70 8.40
C HIS A 505 -12.17 -1.80 9.84
N LEU A 506 -10.99 -2.41 10.03
CA LEU A 506 -10.40 -2.64 11.35
C LEU A 506 -9.84 -1.39 12.03
N LEU A 507 -9.64 -0.27 11.32
CA LEU A 507 -9.14 0.98 11.91
C LEU A 507 -10.27 1.99 12.20
N ARG A 508 -11.54 1.64 11.93
CA ARG A 508 -12.68 2.56 12.07
C ARG A 508 -12.90 3.12 13.48
N SER A 509 -12.39 2.46 14.52
CA SER A 509 -12.43 2.98 15.88
C SER A 509 -11.54 4.20 16.10
N VAL A 510 -10.54 4.42 15.23
CA VAL A 510 -9.58 5.54 15.31
C VAL A 510 -9.70 6.48 14.09
N TYR A 511 -10.17 5.95 12.96
CA TYR A 511 -10.21 6.65 11.68
C TYR A 511 -11.29 6.07 10.76
N ASP A 512 -12.40 6.80 10.58
CA ASP A 512 -13.42 6.44 9.59
C ASP A 512 -13.21 7.23 8.30
N ALA A 513 -12.53 6.61 7.33
CA ALA A 513 -12.08 7.31 6.12
C ALA A 513 -13.19 8.07 5.35
N PRO A 514 -14.40 7.54 5.15
CA PRO A 514 -15.45 8.25 4.42
C PRO A 514 -15.93 9.54 5.11
N GLN A 515 -15.80 9.64 6.44
CA GLN A 515 -16.28 10.77 7.23
C GLN A 515 -15.13 11.71 7.61
N ASP A 516 -14.03 11.16 8.11
CA ASP A 516 -12.95 11.93 8.74
C ASP A 516 -11.87 12.36 7.76
N ALA A 517 -11.53 11.51 6.78
CA ALA A 517 -10.32 11.67 5.98
C ALA A 517 -10.27 12.97 5.17
N PRO A 518 -11.37 13.40 4.49
CA PRO A 518 -11.36 14.67 3.76
C PRO A 518 -11.12 15.87 4.68
N ALA A 519 -11.79 15.89 5.84
CA ALA A 519 -11.66 16.98 6.81
C ALA A 519 -10.25 17.04 7.41
N ARG A 520 -9.69 15.89 7.82
CA ARG A 520 -8.32 15.82 8.35
C ARG A 520 -7.27 16.24 7.31
N LEU A 521 -7.46 15.87 6.03
CA LEU A 521 -6.55 16.26 4.96
C LEU A 521 -6.64 17.77 4.71
N ALA A 522 -7.86 18.31 4.67
CA ALA A 522 -8.09 19.74 4.54
C ALA A 522 -7.42 20.52 5.68
N GLU A 523 -7.65 20.11 6.92
CA GLU A 523 -7.07 20.72 8.12
C GLU A 523 -5.54 20.68 8.10
N ALA A 524 -4.96 19.52 7.76
CA ALA A 524 -3.51 19.37 7.66
C ALA A 524 -2.89 20.30 6.60
N LEU A 525 -3.48 20.38 5.41
CA LEU A 525 -2.96 21.23 4.33
C LEU A 525 -3.20 22.71 4.58
N THR A 526 -4.40 23.10 5.00
CA THR A 526 -4.76 24.49 5.26
C THR A 526 -4.00 25.05 6.46
N GLY A 527 -3.76 24.26 7.51
CA GLY A 527 -2.93 24.65 8.64
C GLY A 527 -1.48 24.94 8.25
N GLU A 528 -0.90 24.10 7.38
CA GLU A 528 0.46 24.30 6.85
C GLU A 528 0.55 25.51 5.91
N LEU A 529 -0.47 25.72 5.07
CA LEU A 529 -0.57 26.89 4.19
C LEU A 529 -0.72 28.20 4.98
N ALA A 530 -1.49 28.18 6.06
CA ALA A 530 -1.65 29.34 6.94
C ALA A 530 -0.36 29.66 7.73
N ALA A 531 0.42 28.64 8.09
CA ALA A 531 1.70 28.80 8.77
C ALA A 531 2.82 29.32 7.85
N ALA A 532 2.69 29.12 6.53
CA ALA A 532 3.63 29.57 5.51
C ALA A 532 2.88 30.21 4.32
N PRO A 533 2.29 31.41 4.51
CA PRO A 533 1.51 32.08 3.48
C PRO A 533 2.39 32.49 2.28
N PRO A 534 1.81 32.52 1.06
CA PRO A 534 2.55 32.94 -0.14
C PRO A 534 3.03 34.39 0.01
N GLN A 535 4.24 34.67 -0.49
CA GLN A 535 4.83 36.02 -0.40
C GLN A 535 4.18 37.01 -1.39
N SER A 536 3.54 36.50 -2.45
CA SER A 536 2.75 37.28 -3.41
C SER A 536 1.72 36.40 -4.12
N ASP A 537 0.64 36.98 -4.63
CA ASP A 537 -0.37 36.25 -5.42
C ASP A 537 0.20 35.65 -6.73
N THR A 538 1.35 36.16 -7.20
CA THR A 538 2.07 35.67 -8.38
C THR A 538 3.22 34.72 -8.03
N ASP A 539 3.32 34.28 -6.78
CA ASP A 539 4.41 33.42 -6.34
C ASP A 539 4.32 32.04 -7.01
N ASN A 540 5.06 31.87 -8.10
CA ASN A 540 5.16 30.61 -8.81
C ASN A 540 5.82 29.49 -8.00
N THR A 541 6.38 29.80 -6.82
CA THR A 541 7.00 28.81 -5.94
C THR A 541 6.05 28.23 -4.89
N ALA A 542 4.87 28.84 -4.71
CA ALA A 542 3.83 28.34 -3.81
C ALA A 542 3.26 27.01 -4.34
N PRO A 543 2.99 26.03 -3.45
CA PRO A 543 2.51 24.73 -3.89
C PRO A 543 1.11 24.82 -4.50
N ALA A 544 0.92 24.06 -5.57
CA ALA A 544 -0.31 24.00 -6.34
C ALA A 544 -0.78 22.56 -6.54
N LEU A 545 -2.08 22.42 -6.79
CA LEU A 545 -2.67 21.25 -7.41
C LEU A 545 -2.43 21.32 -8.92
N HIS A 546 -1.86 20.27 -9.49
CA HIS A 546 -1.66 20.10 -10.93
C HIS A 546 -2.51 18.93 -11.43
N CYS A 547 -3.61 19.24 -12.11
CA CYS A 547 -4.47 18.26 -12.74
C CYS A 547 -3.97 17.98 -14.16
N ILE A 548 -3.55 16.74 -14.41
CA ILE A 548 -3.20 16.28 -15.76
C ILE A 548 -4.47 15.68 -16.36
N GLU A 549 -5.07 16.41 -17.30
CA GLU A 549 -6.36 16.10 -17.90
C GLU A 549 -6.18 15.61 -19.35
N GLY A 550 -7.10 14.76 -19.81
CA GLY A 550 -7.14 14.25 -21.18
C GLY A 550 -6.33 12.96 -21.38
N SER A 551 -5.64 12.85 -22.51
CA SER A 551 -4.94 11.61 -22.90
C SER A 551 -3.81 11.26 -21.93
N VAL A 552 -3.50 9.97 -21.81
CA VAL A 552 -2.40 9.48 -20.98
C VAL A 552 -1.04 9.88 -21.58
N ASP A 553 -0.34 10.81 -20.93
CA ASP A 553 1.01 11.23 -21.28
C ASP A 553 1.96 11.17 -20.07
N PHE A 554 2.73 10.08 -19.99
CA PHE A 554 3.73 9.89 -18.95
C PHE A 554 4.95 10.82 -19.10
N ASN A 555 5.25 11.32 -20.31
CA ASN A 555 6.39 12.22 -20.51
C ASN A 555 6.09 13.58 -19.91
N LEU A 556 4.91 14.13 -20.22
CA LEU A 556 4.42 15.37 -19.63
C LEU A 556 4.37 15.26 -18.11
N ALA A 557 3.80 14.18 -17.58
CA ALA A 557 3.72 13.95 -16.14
C ALA A 557 5.11 13.83 -15.48
N THR A 558 6.05 13.12 -16.10
CA THR A 558 7.42 12.96 -15.58
C THR A 558 8.17 14.30 -15.59
N GLN A 559 8.05 15.08 -16.67
CA GLN A 559 8.65 16.41 -16.78
C GLN A 559 8.10 17.36 -15.72
N LEU A 560 6.78 17.36 -15.52
CA LEU A 560 6.13 18.16 -14.48
C LEU A 560 6.66 17.81 -13.09
N VAL A 561 6.64 16.52 -12.72
CA VAL A 561 7.13 16.08 -11.40
C VAL A 561 8.59 16.45 -11.19
N THR A 562 9.44 16.25 -12.21
CA THR A 562 10.86 16.60 -12.13
C THR A 562 11.04 18.11 -11.97
N SER A 563 10.25 18.93 -12.66
CA SER A 563 10.29 20.39 -12.54
C SER A 563 9.87 20.91 -11.17
N LEU A 564 8.96 20.21 -10.47
CA LEU A 564 8.51 20.57 -9.14
C LEU A 564 9.51 20.19 -8.04
N LEU A 565 10.28 19.12 -8.27
CA LEU A 565 11.28 18.62 -7.32
C LEU A 565 12.58 19.44 -7.33
N ASN A 566 12.90 20.06 -8.47
CA ASN A 566 14.01 21.00 -8.64
C ASN A 566 13.60 22.42 -8.22
#